data_AF-A3I1F6-F1
#
_entry.id   AF-A3I1F6-F1
#
_cell.length_a   1.000
_cell.length_b   1.000
_cell.length_c   1.000
_cell.angle_alpha   90.00
_cell.angle_beta   90.00
_cell.angle_gamma   90.00
#
_symmetry.space_group_name_H-M   'P 1'
#
loop_
_entity.id
_entity.type
_entity.pdbx_description
1 polymer ?
#
loop_
_entity_poly.entity_id
_entity_poly.type
_entity_poly.pdbx_seq_one_letter_code
_entity_poly.pdbx_strand_id
1 'polypeptide(L)'
;MSKNQNSFIKKQKAELKKRKKKEKFEKKLERKTQPKSGDLDDMIVYVDRFGNFTDTPPEEESEKKKTPNQSNKNTRTTNFKSKNHE
;
A
#
# COMPACT_ATOMS: atom_id res chain seq x y z
N MET A 1 9.08 13.70 57.03
CA MET A 1 8.56 14.24 55.74
C MET A 1 9.50 13.80 54.63
N SER A 2 9.09 13.33 53.45
CA SER A 2 8.81 14.31 52.38
C SER A 2 8.52 13.62 51.03
N LYS A 3 7.30 13.86 50.53
CA LYS A 3 6.95 14.16 49.12
C LYS A 3 7.10 13.05 48.05
N ASN A 4 5.97 12.37 47.82
CA ASN A 4 5.29 12.37 46.50
C ASN A 4 6.00 11.77 45.26
N GLN A 5 6.76 10.69 45.39
CA GLN A 5 7.36 9.96 44.24
C GLN A 5 6.32 9.51 43.19
N ASN A 6 5.11 9.17 43.65
CA ASN A 6 4.00 8.76 42.77
C ASN A 6 3.53 9.87 41.82
N SER A 7 3.59 11.14 42.22
CA SER A 7 3.18 12.25 41.36
C SER A 7 4.14 12.46 40.21
N PHE A 8 5.44 12.27 40.41
CA PHE A 8 6.43 12.36 39.32
C PHE A 8 6.16 11.31 38.24
N ILE A 9 5.96 10.05 38.64
CA ILE A 9 5.64 8.95 37.72
C ILE A 9 4.32 9.21 36.98
N LYS A 10 3.29 9.69 37.69
CA LYS A 10 2.00 10.07 37.08
C LYS A 10 2.16 11.20 36.06
N LYS A 11 2.95 12.23 36.37
CA LYS A 11 3.24 13.34 35.46
C LYS A 11 3.95 12.87 34.20
N GLN A 12 4.98 12.04 34.34
CA GLN A 12 5.70 11.46 33.20
C GLN A 12 4.78 10.62 32.29
N LYS A 13 3.94 9.77 32.87
CA LYS A 13 2.96 8.97 32.10
C LYS A 13 1.93 9.86 31.39
N ALA A 14 1.46 10.92 32.04
CA ALA A 14 0.53 11.87 31.45
C ALA A 14 1.16 12.63 30.28
N GLU A 15 2.42 13.05 30.42
CA GLU A 15 3.17 13.74 29.38
C GLU A 15 3.42 12.83 28.17
N LEU A 16 3.83 11.58 28.38
CA LEU A 16 3.99 10.60 27.30
C LEU A 16 2.67 10.38 26.54
N LYS A 17 1.54 10.27 27.24
CA LYS A 17 0.21 10.16 26.62
C LYS A 17 -0.13 11.42 25.82
N LYS A 18 0.18 12.61 26.34
CA LYS A 18 -0.05 13.88 25.65
C LYS A 18 0.79 13.97 24.36
N ARG A 19 2.08 13.60 24.42
CA ARG A 19 2.97 13.55 23.24
C ARG A 19 2.44 12.58 22.17
N LYS A 20 2.09 11.35 22.54
CA LYS A 20 1.49 10.37 21.61
C LYS A 20 0.18 10.86 20.99
N LYS A 21 -0.65 11.59 21.74
CA LYS A 21 -1.89 12.18 21.20
C LYS A 21 -1.60 13.30 20.19
N LYS A 22 -0.62 14.16 20.47
CA LYS A 22 -0.18 15.23 19.55
C LYS A 22 0.38 14.64 18.26
N GLU A 23 1.31 13.69 18.35
CA GLU A 23 1.90 13.02 17.20
C GLU A 23 0.84 12.33 16.33
N LYS A 24 -0.13 11.63 16.95
CA LYS A 24 -1.26 11.03 16.21
C LYS A 24 -2.14 12.08 15.53
N PHE A 25 -2.32 13.24 16.15
CA PHE A 25 -3.10 14.34 15.59
C PHE A 25 -2.37 15.02 14.44
N GLU A 26 -1.08 15.31 14.60
CA GLU A 26 -0.19 15.86 13.56
C GLU A 26 -0.14 14.92 12.35
N LYS A 27 0.12 13.62 12.55
CA LYS A 27 0.08 12.62 11.47
C LYS A 27 -1.28 12.54 10.79
N LYS A 28 -2.38 12.74 11.53
CA LYS A 28 -3.73 12.78 10.95
C LYS A 28 -3.96 14.06 10.15
N LEU A 29 -3.43 15.19 10.60
CA LEU A 29 -3.52 16.47 9.91
C LEU A 29 -2.68 16.45 8.64
N GLU A 30 -1.45 15.95 8.70
CA GLU A 30 -0.57 15.75 7.54
C GLU A 30 -1.28 14.93 6.46
N ARG A 31 -1.86 13.77 6.81
CA ARG A 31 -2.65 12.97 5.85
C ARG A 31 -3.89 13.66 5.30
N LYS A 32 -4.41 14.69 5.98
CA LYS A 32 -5.56 15.48 5.52
C LYS A 32 -5.13 16.66 4.65
N THR A 33 -3.99 17.27 4.95
CA THR A 33 -3.45 18.42 4.22
C THR A 33 -2.71 17.97 2.96
N GLN A 34 -2.16 16.76 2.95
CA GLN A 34 -1.63 16.14 1.75
C GLN A 34 -2.76 16.02 0.73
N PRO A 35 -2.60 16.60 -0.48
CA PRO A 35 -3.59 16.47 -1.53
C PRO A 35 -3.76 14.99 -1.85
N LYS A 36 -5.00 14.50 -1.80
CA LYS A 36 -5.34 13.19 -2.36
C LYS A 36 -5.64 13.43 -3.82
N SER A 37 -4.60 13.50 -4.65
CA SER A 37 -4.78 13.43 -6.08
C SER A 37 -5.33 12.04 -6.42
N GLY A 38 -6.41 12.02 -7.18
CA GLY A 38 -7.05 10.79 -7.67
C GLY A 38 -6.44 10.31 -8.98
N ASP A 39 -5.29 10.89 -9.35
CA ASP A 39 -4.60 10.59 -10.59
C ASP A 39 -3.94 9.22 -10.51
N LEU A 40 -3.87 8.55 -11.67
CA LEU A 40 -3.38 7.17 -11.74
C LEU A 40 -1.92 7.08 -11.28
N ASP A 41 -1.11 8.10 -11.56
CA ASP A 41 0.31 8.13 -11.22
C ASP A 41 0.55 8.07 -9.70
N ASP A 42 -0.31 8.69 -8.90
CA ASP A 42 -0.22 8.67 -7.43
C ASP A 42 -0.70 7.35 -6.80
N MET A 43 -1.36 6.49 -7.60
CA MET A 43 -1.77 5.15 -7.19
C MET A 43 -0.75 4.07 -7.58
N ILE A 44 0.22 4.39 -8.43
CA ILE A 44 1.25 3.46 -8.84
C ILE A 44 2.32 3.43 -7.76
N VAL A 45 2.60 2.23 -7.25
CA VAL A 45 3.66 1.99 -6.26
C VAL A 45 4.57 0.92 -6.79
N TYR A 46 5.88 1.18 -6.73
CA TYR A 46 6.88 0.22 -7.15
C TYR A 46 7.18 -0.76 -6.02
N VAL A 47 7.42 -2.02 -6.40
CA VAL A 47 7.72 -3.11 -5.47
C VAL A 47 9.15 -3.59 -5.73
N ASP A 48 9.98 -3.61 -4.70
CA ASP A 48 11.34 -4.10 -4.80
C ASP A 48 11.41 -5.64 -4.92
N ARG A 49 12.63 -6.15 -5.13
CA ARG A 49 12.94 -7.59 -5.23
C ARG A 49 12.54 -8.40 -3.99
N PHE A 50 12.32 -7.73 -2.87
CA PHE A 50 11.95 -8.33 -1.58
C PHE A 50 10.46 -8.13 -1.25
N GLY A 51 9.69 -7.51 -2.14
CA GLY A 51 8.25 -7.27 -1.94
C GLY A 51 7.93 -6.02 -1.12
N ASN A 52 8.89 -5.12 -0.86
CA ASN A 52 8.65 -3.86 -0.16
C ASN A 52 8.25 -2.76 -1.14
N PHE A 53 7.34 -1.88 -0.71
CA PHE A 53 6.93 -0.70 -1.46
C PHE A 53 8.03 0.37 -1.44
N THR A 54 8.33 0.94 -2.60
CA THR A 54 9.35 1.98 -2.76
C THR A 54 8.82 3.16 -3.57
N ASP A 55 9.15 4.37 -3.13
CA ASP A 55 8.84 5.61 -3.89
C ASP A 55 9.81 5.85 -5.05
N THR A 56 10.88 5.05 -5.14
CA THR A 56 11.85 5.13 -6.24
C THR A 56 11.29 4.42 -7.47
N PRO A 57 11.16 5.12 -8.62
CA PRO A 57 10.88 4.43 -9.88
C PRO A 57 12.02 3.44 -10.16
N PRO A 58 11.72 2.27 -10.75
CA PRO A 58 12.74 1.34 -11.16
C PRO A 58 13.68 2.06 -12.12
N GLU A 59 14.98 1.89 -11.94
CA GLU A 59 15.95 2.28 -12.96
C GLU A 59 15.51 1.65 -14.29
N GLU A 60 15.55 2.44 -15.37
CA GLU A 60 15.29 1.95 -16.71
C GLU A 60 16.29 0.83 -17.00
N GLU A 61 15.89 -0.43 -16.77
CA GLU A 61 16.68 -1.57 -17.17
C GLU A 61 16.82 -1.51 -18.68
N SER A 62 18.01 -1.10 -19.14
CA SER A 62 18.40 -1.15 -20.55
C SER A 62 17.98 -2.50 -21.14
N GLU A 63 16.97 -2.44 -21.99
CA GLU A 63 16.29 -3.52 -22.72
C GLU A 63 16.86 -4.93 -22.53
N LYS A 64 16.46 -5.63 -21.48
CA LYS A 64 16.58 -7.09 -21.44
C LYS A 64 15.37 -7.70 -22.16
N LYS A 65 15.57 -7.90 -23.47
CA LYS A 65 14.85 -8.79 -24.40
C LYS A 65 13.61 -9.48 -23.80
N LYS A 66 12.43 -8.97 -24.18
CA LYS A 66 11.13 -9.64 -23.98
C LYS A 66 11.23 -11.08 -24.50
N THR A 67 11.14 -12.07 -23.61
CA THR A 67 10.89 -13.45 -24.02
C THR A 67 9.43 -13.53 -24.52
N PRO A 68 9.16 -14.19 -25.66
CA PRO A 68 7.84 -14.18 -26.25
C PRO A 68 6.84 -14.98 -25.41
N ASN A 69 5.72 -14.30 -25.14
CA ASN A 69 4.51 -14.74 -24.47
C ASN A 69 3.97 -16.07 -25.04
N GLN A 70 3.91 -17.13 -24.22
CA GLN A 70 3.25 -18.37 -24.59
C GLN A 70 1.73 -18.18 -24.54
N SER A 71 1.13 -17.94 -25.70
CA SER A 71 -0.33 -17.88 -25.84
C SER A 71 -0.95 -19.26 -25.59
N ASN A 72 -1.59 -19.46 -24.43
CA ASN A 72 -2.46 -20.62 -24.21
C ASN A 72 -3.79 -20.42 -24.94
N LYS A 73 -3.88 -20.95 -26.16
CA LYS A 73 -5.14 -21.05 -26.91
C LYS A 73 -5.92 -22.28 -26.45
N ASN A 74 -6.70 -22.13 -25.38
CA ASN A 74 -7.70 -23.13 -25.00
C ASN A 74 -9.08 -22.67 -25.47
N THR A 75 -9.40 -22.88 -26.76
CA THR A 75 -10.76 -22.74 -27.27
C THR A 75 -11.53 -24.04 -27.01
N ARG A 76 -12.47 -24.04 -26.06
CA ARG A 76 -13.46 -25.11 -25.95
C ARG A 76 -14.43 -24.99 -27.13
N THR A 77 -14.39 -25.93 -28.07
CA THR A 77 -15.42 -26.06 -29.09
C THR A 77 -16.66 -26.71 -28.47
N THR A 78 -17.80 -26.02 -28.51
CA THR A 78 -19.08 -26.59 -28.10
C THR A 78 -19.77 -27.20 -29.32
N ASN A 79 -19.75 -28.53 -29.43
CA ASN A 79 -20.49 -29.23 -30.48
C ASN A 79 -21.95 -29.40 -30.07
N PHE A 80 -22.77 -28.36 -30.19
CA PHE A 80 -24.22 -28.52 -30.16
C PHE A 80 -24.71 -28.82 -31.58
N LYS A 81 -24.79 -30.11 -31.90
CA LYS A 81 -25.34 -30.59 -33.15
C LYS A 81 -26.86 -30.46 -33.07
N SER A 82 -27.41 -29.37 -33.61
CA SER A 82 -28.84 -29.27 -33.89
C SER A 82 -29.21 -30.31 -34.96
N LYS A 83 -29.77 -31.43 -34.51
CA LYS A 83 -30.45 -32.39 -35.38
C LYS A 83 -31.82 -31.79 -35.68
N ASN A 84 -31.94 -31.12 -36.82
CA ASN A 84 -33.22 -30.99 -37.50
C ASN A 84 -33.47 -32.33 -38.20
N HIS A 85 -34.53 -33.03 -37.82
CA HIS A 85 -35.21 -33.96 -38.71
C HIS A 85 -36.66 -34.15 -38.24
N GLU A 86 -37.57 -33.82 -39.18
CA GLU A 86 -39.03 -34.03 -39.24
C GLU A 86 -39.94 -33.42 -38.16
#